data_AF-A0A2N4YP22-F1
#
_entry.id   AF-A0A2N4YP22-F1
#
_cell.length_a   1.000
_cell.length_b   1.000
_cell.length_c   1.000
_cell.angle_alpha   90.00
_cell.angle_beta   90.00
_cell.angle_gamma   90.00
#
_symmetry.space_group_name_H-M   'P 1'
#
loop_
_entity.id
_entity.type
_entity.pdbx_description
1 polymer ?
#
loop_
_entity_poly.entity_id
_entity_poly.type
_entity_poly.pdbx_seq_one_letter_code
_entity_poly.pdbx_strand_id
1 'polypeptide(L)'
;PGAGYIDTNEVESEPLWNKVSDAQLKAMLAKHGIRHDTTVILYGRDVYAAARVAQIMLYAGVKDVRLLDGGWQTWSDAGLPVERGMPPAQQPAQDFGAPIPGQPQLMLDTEQARGLLHRQDASLVSVRSWPEFIGATSGYSYIKPKGDIAGARWGHAGSDSTHMEDFHNPDGTMRSADDPATLWRQ
;
A
#
# COMPACT_ATOMS: atom_id res chain seq x y z
N PRO A 1 -20.67 7.13 -2.32
CA PRO A 1 -21.84 6.53 -1.64
C PRO A 1 -21.76 4.99 -1.68
N GLY A 2 -22.18 4.30 -0.62
CA GLY A 2 -22.17 2.83 -0.55
C GLY A 2 -20.80 2.19 -0.26
N ALA A 3 -19.81 2.96 0.18
CA ALA A 3 -18.47 2.44 0.46
C ALA A 3 -18.46 1.63 1.77
N GLY A 4 -17.81 0.46 1.75
CA GLY A 4 -17.39 -0.23 2.98
C GLY A 4 -16.25 0.51 3.70
N TYR A 5 -15.84 0.01 4.86
CA TYR A 5 -14.72 0.54 5.63
C TYR A 5 -13.83 -0.61 6.11
N ILE A 6 -12.52 -0.49 5.89
CA ILE A 6 -11.50 -1.44 6.34
C ILE A 6 -10.49 -0.65 7.19
N ASP A 7 -10.24 -1.11 8.42
CA ASP A 7 -9.13 -0.63 9.23
C ASP A 7 -7.84 -1.32 8.77
N THR A 8 -6.73 -0.59 8.61
CA THR A 8 -5.44 -1.19 8.22
C THR A 8 -4.98 -2.24 9.23
N ASN A 9 -5.37 -2.14 10.50
CA ASN A 9 -5.11 -3.17 11.52
C ASN A 9 -5.78 -4.53 11.22
N GLU A 10 -6.71 -4.61 10.27
CA GLU A 10 -7.28 -5.87 9.80
C GLU A 10 -6.34 -6.62 8.84
N VAL A 11 -5.37 -5.93 8.23
CA VAL A 11 -4.45 -6.49 7.22
C VAL A 11 -3.00 -6.53 7.66
N GLU A 12 -2.61 -5.82 8.71
CA GLU A 12 -1.26 -5.81 9.28
C GLU A 12 -1.28 -5.76 10.81
N SER A 13 -0.20 -6.20 11.45
CA SER A 13 -0.14 -6.25 12.90
C SER A 13 1.27 -6.11 13.49
N GLU A 14 1.33 -5.79 14.78
CA GLU A 14 2.51 -6.00 15.60
C GLU A 14 3.01 -7.46 15.57
N PRO A 15 4.31 -7.72 15.85
CA PRO A 15 5.31 -6.75 16.34
C PRO A 15 6.07 -5.98 15.24
N LEU A 16 5.89 -6.34 13.96
CA LEU A 16 6.71 -5.81 12.86
C LEU A 16 5.94 -4.96 11.86
N TRP A 17 4.62 -4.84 12.01
CA TRP A 17 3.76 -4.17 11.01
C TRP A 17 3.86 -4.83 9.62
N ASN A 18 4.10 -6.14 9.59
CA ASN A 18 3.92 -6.96 8.40
C ASN A 18 2.44 -7.30 8.22
N LYS A 19 2.09 -7.80 7.03
CA LYS A 19 0.74 -8.34 6.82
C LYS A 19 0.40 -9.43 7.86
N VAL A 20 -0.87 -9.55 8.19
CA VAL A 20 -1.39 -10.67 8.98
C VAL A 20 -1.22 -12.01 8.24
N SER A 21 -1.47 -13.12 8.92
CA SER A 21 -1.41 -14.45 8.30
C SER A 21 -2.41 -14.62 7.16
N ASP A 22 -2.14 -15.54 6.23
CA ASP A 22 -3.03 -15.79 5.10
C ASP A 22 -4.43 -16.27 5.55
N ALA A 23 -4.52 -16.95 6.70
CA ALA A 23 -5.78 -17.33 7.33
C ALA A 23 -6.58 -16.12 7.83
N GLN A 24 -5.91 -15.13 8.43
CA GLN A 24 -6.53 -13.87 8.84
C GLN A 24 -6.96 -13.04 7.63
N LEU A 25 -6.15 -13.00 6.56
CA LEU A 25 -6.54 -12.36 5.30
C LEU A 25 -7.78 -13.02 4.69
N LYS A 26 -7.85 -14.36 4.69
CA LYS A 26 -9.06 -15.09 4.25
C LYS A 26 -10.30 -14.66 5.05
N ALA A 27 -10.17 -14.57 6.37
CA ALA A 27 -11.27 -14.15 7.24
C ALA A 27 -11.68 -12.69 7.01
N MET A 28 -10.71 -11.79 6.83
CA MET A 28 -10.95 -10.38 6.51
C MET A 28 -11.69 -10.24 5.18
N LEU A 29 -11.20 -10.88 4.11
CA LEU A 29 -11.83 -10.84 2.79
C LEU A 29 -13.27 -11.39 2.84
N ALA A 30 -13.48 -12.51 3.53
CA ALA A 30 -14.81 -13.07 3.73
C ALA A 30 -15.74 -12.12 4.49
N LYS A 31 -15.28 -11.52 5.60
CA LYS A 31 -16.04 -10.51 6.38
C LYS A 31 -16.49 -9.33 5.53
N HIS A 32 -15.64 -8.87 4.61
CA HIS A 32 -15.92 -7.75 3.71
C HIS A 32 -16.63 -8.14 2.40
N GLY A 33 -17.02 -9.41 2.24
CA GLY A 33 -17.75 -9.86 1.05
C GLY A 33 -16.89 -9.97 -0.22
N ILE A 34 -15.57 -10.02 -0.07
CA ILE A 34 -14.61 -9.97 -1.19
C ILE A 34 -14.22 -11.40 -1.60
N ARG A 35 -14.46 -11.71 -2.87
CA ARG A 35 -13.99 -12.93 -3.55
C ARG A 35 -12.81 -12.60 -4.46
N HIS A 36 -12.12 -13.63 -4.93
CA HIS A 36 -10.97 -13.45 -5.83
C HIS A 36 -11.34 -12.78 -7.18
N ASP A 37 -12.61 -12.85 -7.58
CA ASP A 37 -13.19 -12.27 -8.79
C ASP A 37 -13.99 -10.98 -8.53
N THR A 38 -14.01 -10.47 -7.30
CA THR A 38 -14.61 -9.18 -6.97
C THR A 38 -13.67 -8.05 -7.42
N THR A 39 -14.18 -7.09 -8.17
CA THR A 39 -13.47 -5.81 -8.37
C THR A 39 -13.52 -5.01 -7.08
N VAL A 40 -12.36 -4.64 -6.54
CA VAL A 40 -12.23 -3.83 -5.33
C VAL A 40 -11.63 -2.48 -5.69
N ILE A 41 -12.36 -1.41 -5.42
CA ILE A 41 -11.90 -0.02 -5.60
C ILE A 41 -11.65 0.58 -4.21
N LEU A 42 -10.39 0.82 -3.89
CA LEU A 42 -9.97 1.37 -2.61
C LEU A 42 -9.68 2.87 -2.72
N TYR A 43 -10.02 3.60 -1.68
CA TYR A 43 -9.61 5.00 -1.51
C TYR A 43 -9.37 5.26 -0.02
N GLY A 44 -8.48 6.21 0.26
CA GLY A 44 -8.16 6.65 1.61
C GLY A 44 -8.22 8.17 1.71
N ARG A 45 -8.12 8.69 2.92
CA ARG A 45 -7.81 10.13 3.10
C ARG A 45 -6.39 10.38 2.64
N ASP A 46 -5.51 9.44 2.95
CA ASP A 46 -4.19 9.31 2.36
C ASP A 46 -4.16 8.10 1.41
N VAL A 47 -3.60 8.30 0.21
CA VAL A 47 -3.56 7.27 -0.84
C VAL A 47 -2.75 6.03 -0.40
N TYR A 48 -1.68 6.23 0.37
CA TYR A 48 -0.80 5.14 0.82
C TYR A 48 -1.49 4.08 1.72
N ALA A 49 -2.56 4.45 2.45
CA ALA A 49 -3.32 3.52 3.29
C ALA A 49 -4.18 2.60 2.42
N ALA A 50 -4.82 3.17 1.39
CA ALA A 50 -5.53 2.41 0.38
C ALA A 50 -4.59 1.52 -0.43
N ALA A 51 -3.41 2.04 -0.81
CA ALA A 51 -2.39 1.27 -1.54
C ALA A 51 -1.85 0.10 -0.72
N ARG A 52 -1.66 0.27 0.59
CA ARG A 52 -1.25 -0.81 1.50
C ARG A 52 -2.25 -1.97 1.50
N VAL A 53 -3.53 -1.66 1.67
CA VAL A 53 -4.60 -2.67 1.59
C VAL A 53 -4.68 -3.29 0.19
N ALA A 54 -4.53 -2.47 -0.86
CA ALA A 54 -4.59 -2.92 -2.25
C ALA A 54 -3.50 -3.95 -2.58
N GLN A 55 -2.24 -3.68 -2.21
CA GLN A 55 -1.12 -4.59 -2.46
C GLN A 55 -1.32 -5.92 -1.72
N ILE A 56 -1.83 -5.88 -0.48
CA ILE A 56 -2.11 -7.09 0.30
C ILE A 56 -3.26 -7.89 -0.33
N MET A 57 -4.29 -7.24 -0.87
CA MET A 57 -5.38 -7.92 -1.60
C MET A 57 -4.89 -8.55 -2.90
N LEU A 58 -4.00 -7.88 -3.64
CA LEU A 58 -3.35 -8.44 -4.83
C LEU A 58 -2.51 -9.67 -4.47
N TYR A 59 -1.68 -9.59 -3.42
CA TYR A 59 -0.94 -10.73 -2.87
C TYR A 59 -1.87 -11.89 -2.51
N ALA A 60 -2.99 -11.59 -1.84
CA ALA A 60 -3.98 -12.58 -1.45
C ALA A 60 -4.63 -13.26 -2.66
N GLY A 61 -4.75 -12.57 -3.79
CA GLY A 61 -5.22 -13.13 -5.06
C GLY A 61 -6.49 -12.49 -5.62
N VAL A 62 -6.89 -11.29 -5.13
CA VAL A 62 -7.96 -10.51 -5.75
C VAL A 62 -7.48 -10.05 -7.13
N LYS A 63 -8.22 -10.39 -8.18
CA LYS A 63 -7.77 -10.21 -9.58
C LYS A 63 -7.84 -8.75 -10.06
N ASP A 64 -8.83 -7.99 -9.60
CA ASP A 64 -9.07 -6.61 -10.03
C ASP A 64 -9.12 -5.69 -8.80
N VAL A 65 -7.99 -5.07 -8.49
CA VAL A 65 -7.84 -4.10 -7.39
C VAL A 65 -7.44 -2.76 -7.98
N ARG A 66 -8.17 -1.71 -7.62
CA ARG A 66 -7.97 -0.36 -8.15
C ARG A 66 -7.89 0.66 -7.01
N LEU A 67 -7.25 1.79 -7.30
CA LEU A 67 -7.24 2.96 -6.42
C LEU A 67 -8.03 4.09 -7.06
N LEU A 68 -8.75 4.86 -6.24
CA LEU A 68 -9.22 6.19 -6.63
C LEU A 68 -8.02 7.13 -6.60
N ASP A 69 -7.63 7.64 -7.76
CA ASP A 69 -6.51 8.56 -7.89
C ASP A 69 -6.75 9.86 -7.11
N GLY A 70 -5.75 10.28 -6.33
CA GLY A 70 -5.86 11.36 -5.32
C GLY A 70 -6.78 11.09 -4.13
N GLY A 71 -7.35 9.89 -4.01
CA GLY A 71 -8.09 9.44 -2.83
C GLY A 71 -9.39 10.21 -2.56
N TRP A 72 -9.71 10.41 -1.29
CA TRP A 72 -10.95 11.10 -0.87
C TRP A 72 -11.02 12.55 -1.37
N GLN A 73 -9.88 13.24 -1.46
CA GLN A 73 -9.83 14.66 -1.76
C GLN A 73 -10.41 14.95 -3.16
N THR A 74 -10.07 14.13 -4.15
CA THR A 74 -10.57 14.29 -5.53
C THR A 74 -12.09 14.08 -5.64
N TRP A 75 -12.66 13.16 -4.86
CA TRP A 75 -14.12 13.00 -4.77
C TRP A 75 -14.79 14.23 -4.15
N SER A 76 -14.18 14.76 -3.09
CA SER A 76 -14.68 15.95 -2.38
C SER A 76 -14.63 17.19 -3.28
N ASP A 77 -13.51 17.43 -3.96
CA ASP A 77 -13.31 18.60 -4.82
C ASP A 77 -14.19 18.56 -6.07
N ALA A 78 -14.55 17.37 -6.55
CA ALA A 78 -15.52 17.19 -7.62
C ALA A 78 -16.97 17.51 -7.19
N GLY A 79 -17.23 17.80 -5.91
CA GLY A 79 -18.56 18.13 -5.40
C GLY A 79 -19.57 16.98 -5.52
N LEU A 80 -19.09 15.74 -5.53
CA LEU A 80 -19.93 14.55 -5.70
C LEU A 80 -20.70 14.20 -4.41
N PRO A 81 -21.83 13.48 -4.49
CA PRO A 81 -22.62 13.11 -3.31
C PRO A 81 -21.84 12.31 -2.26
N VAL A 82 -22.13 12.55 -0.98
CA VAL A 82 -21.47 11.92 0.18
C VAL A 82 -22.49 11.34 1.17
N GLU A 83 -22.07 10.33 1.94
CA GLU A 83 -22.84 9.72 3.02
C GLU A 83 -22.14 9.94 4.37
N ARG A 84 -22.89 9.79 5.47
CA ARG A 84 -22.39 9.96 6.85
C ARG A 84 -22.94 8.85 7.73
N GLY A 85 -22.18 8.45 8.75
CA GLY A 85 -22.58 7.44 9.73
C GLY A 85 -21.72 6.18 9.66
N MET A 86 -22.24 5.08 10.22
CA MET A 86 -21.58 3.77 10.20
C MET A 86 -21.56 3.19 8.77
N PRO A 87 -20.53 2.41 8.41
CA PRO A 87 -20.48 1.75 7.11
C PRO A 87 -21.68 0.81 6.94
N PRO A 88 -22.19 0.64 5.70
CA PRO A 88 -23.27 -0.28 5.40
C PRO A 88 -22.84 -1.71 5.73
N ALA A 89 -23.80 -2.54 6.17
CA ALA A 89 -23.56 -3.95 6.41
C ALA A 89 -23.10 -4.65 5.12
N GLN A 90 -21.97 -5.34 5.18
CA GLN A 90 -21.47 -6.14 4.07
C GLN A 90 -22.04 -7.56 4.18
N GLN A 91 -22.40 -8.17 3.05
CA GLN A 91 -22.74 -9.59 3.01
C GLN A 91 -21.45 -10.41 2.98
N PRO A 92 -21.17 -11.24 4.00
CA PRO A 92 -19.94 -12.02 4.00
C PRO A 92 -19.90 -13.00 2.84
N ALA A 93 -18.73 -13.13 2.20
CA ALA A 93 -18.51 -14.14 1.18
C ALA A 93 -18.31 -15.51 1.86
N GLN A 94 -19.01 -16.54 1.39
CA GLN A 94 -18.90 -17.90 1.94
C GLN A 94 -17.54 -18.54 1.63
N ASP A 95 -16.97 -18.22 0.47
CA ASP A 95 -15.64 -18.66 0.07
C ASP A 95 -14.97 -17.62 -0.83
N PHE A 96 -13.65 -17.54 -0.77
CA PHE A 96 -12.85 -16.65 -1.61
C PHE A 96 -12.83 -17.14 -3.07
N GLY A 97 -12.93 -18.46 -3.30
CA GLY A 97 -12.96 -19.08 -4.62
C GLY A 97 -11.58 -19.24 -5.29
N ALA A 98 -10.49 -19.04 -4.55
CA ALA A 98 -9.12 -19.27 -5.00
C ALA A 98 -8.18 -19.57 -3.81
N PRO A 99 -6.97 -20.12 -4.03
CA PRO A 99 -5.95 -20.22 -2.99
C PRO A 99 -5.51 -18.84 -2.47
N ILE A 100 -5.15 -18.78 -1.19
CA ILE A 100 -4.48 -17.62 -0.58
C ILE A 100 -3.15 -18.12 -0.02
N PRO A 101 -2.01 -17.50 -0.38
CA PRO A 101 -1.89 -16.38 -1.31
C PRO A 101 -2.00 -16.80 -2.78
N GLY A 102 -2.70 -15.99 -3.58
CA GLY A 102 -2.80 -16.19 -5.03
C GLY A 102 -1.59 -15.64 -5.80
N GLN A 103 -0.87 -14.66 -5.26
CA GLN A 103 0.27 -14.00 -5.91
C GLN A 103 1.43 -13.78 -4.91
N PRO A 104 2.04 -14.85 -4.37
CA PRO A 104 3.06 -14.75 -3.31
C PRO A 104 4.29 -13.93 -3.73
N GLN A 105 4.63 -13.90 -5.01
CA GLN A 105 5.77 -13.15 -5.54
C GLN A 105 5.62 -11.61 -5.45
N LEU A 106 4.43 -11.10 -5.14
CA LEU A 106 4.19 -9.67 -4.93
C LEU A 106 4.69 -9.18 -3.56
N MET A 107 5.13 -10.06 -2.68
CA MET A 107 5.69 -9.70 -1.38
C MET A 107 6.93 -10.52 -1.06
N LEU A 108 8.02 -9.83 -0.74
CA LEU A 108 9.31 -10.45 -0.47
C LEU A 108 9.60 -10.47 1.03
N ASP A 109 10.17 -11.57 1.50
CA ASP A 109 10.79 -11.62 2.83
C ASP A 109 12.19 -10.98 2.83
N THR A 110 12.80 -10.92 4.02
CA THR A 110 14.13 -10.32 4.22
C THR A 110 15.23 -11.01 3.40
N GLU A 111 15.19 -12.33 3.24
CA GLU A 111 16.23 -13.07 2.52
C GLU A 111 16.08 -12.91 1.00
N GLN A 112 14.84 -12.89 0.50
CA GLN A 112 14.53 -12.57 -0.89
C GLN A 112 14.95 -11.14 -1.23
N ALA A 113 14.64 -10.16 -0.37
CA ALA A 113 15.03 -8.76 -0.54
C ALA A 113 16.57 -8.59 -0.52
N ARG A 114 17.26 -9.27 0.40
CA ARG A 114 18.73 -9.31 0.46
C ARG A 114 19.33 -9.81 -0.86
N GLY A 115 18.73 -10.82 -1.48
CA GLY A 115 19.16 -11.37 -2.76
C GLY A 115 19.05 -10.42 -3.97
N LEU A 116 18.45 -9.24 -3.80
CA LEU A 116 18.36 -8.21 -4.84
C LEU A 116 19.50 -7.18 -4.78
N LEU A 117 20.25 -7.14 -3.67
CA LEU A 117 21.31 -6.16 -3.45
C LEU A 117 22.50 -6.39 -4.38
N HIS A 118 23.19 -5.31 -4.75
CA HIS A 118 24.41 -5.32 -5.58
C HIS A 118 24.25 -5.96 -6.97
N ARG A 119 23.03 -5.97 -7.50
CA ARG A 119 22.69 -6.47 -8.83
C ARG A 119 22.47 -5.35 -9.83
N GLN A 120 22.68 -5.64 -11.11
CA GLN A 120 22.35 -4.75 -12.22
C GLN A 120 20.97 -5.07 -12.82
N ASP A 121 20.52 -6.32 -12.68
CA ASP A 121 19.23 -6.83 -13.17
C ASP A 121 18.13 -6.82 -12.10
N ALA A 122 18.42 -6.31 -10.90
CA ALA A 122 17.48 -6.16 -9.80
C ALA A 122 17.82 -4.95 -8.93
N SER A 123 16.85 -4.46 -8.16
CA SER A 123 17.05 -3.37 -7.19
C SER A 123 16.14 -3.55 -6.00
N LEU A 124 16.69 -3.39 -4.80
CA LEU A 124 15.92 -3.08 -3.60
C LEU A 124 15.82 -1.56 -3.49
N VAL A 125 14.60 -1.03 -3.49
CA VAL A 125 14.34 0.41 -3.57
C VAL A 125 13.85 0.93 -2.22
N SER A 126 14.51 1.94 -1.68
CA SER A 126 14.11 2.64 -0.45
C SER A 126 13.17 3.79 -0.79
N VAL A 127 11.87 3.62 -0.47
CA VAL A 127 10.84 4.66 -0.61
C VAL A 127 10.67 5.35 0.75
N ARG A 128 11.68 6.11 1.13
CA ARG A 128 11.79 6.84 2.41
C ARG A 128 12.24 8.26 2.14
N SER A 129 11.96 9.19 3.05
CA SER A 129 12.44 10.57 2.90
C SER A 129 13.98 10.63 2.84
N TRP A 130 14.54 11.68 2.24
CA TRP A 130 16.00 11.84 2.20
C TRP A 130 16.66 11.84 3.60
N PRO A 131 16.13 12.53 4.62
CA PRO A 131 16.67 12.47 5.99
C PRO A 131 16.68 11.07 6.60
N GLU A 132 15.73 10.22 6.23
CA GLU A 132 15.70 8.81 6.64
C GLU A 132 16.78 7.98 5.93
N PHE A 133 16.88 8.13 4.60
CA PHE A 133 17.82 7.40 3.75
C PHE A 133 19.28 7.65 4.17
N ILE A 134 19.62 8.90 4.51
CA ILE A 134 20.98 9.25 4.98
C ILE A 134 21.21 8.97 6.48
N GLY A 135 20.18 8.50 7.21
CA GLY A 135 20.27 8.16 8.63
C GLY A 135 20.24 9.35 9.61
N ALA A 136 19.77 10.53 9.18
CA ALA A 136 19.57 11.67 10.09
C ALA A 136 18.41 11.42 11.09
N THR A 137 17.37 10.74 10.63
CA THR A 137 16.21 10.31 11.43
C THR A 137 15.84 8.86 11.13
N SER A 138 15.13 8.20 12.04
CA SER A 138 14.51 6.90 11.75
C SER A 138 13.22 7.06 10.94
N GLY A 139 12.57 8.23 11.04
CA GLY A 139 11.25 8.51 10.49
C GLY A 139 10.09 8.15 11.43
N TYR A 140 10.33 7.36 12.48
CA TYR A 140 9.27 6.80 13.31
C TYR A 140 9.62 6.82 14.79
N SER A 141 8.65 7.18 15.64
CA SER A 141 8.81 7.22 17.10
C SER A 141 9.13 5.85 17.72
N TYR A 142 8.68 4.77 17.08
CA TYR A 142 8.82 3.39 17.55
C TYR A 142 10.00 2.64 16.90
N ILE A 143 10.74 3.25 15.96
CA ILE A 143 11.94 2.67 15.35
C ILE A 143 13.16 3.45 15.85
N LYS A 144 13.99 2.79 16.67
CA LYS A 144 15.21 3.40 17.25
C LYS A 144 16.40 3.49 16.28
N PRO A 145 16.73 2.43 15.50
CA PRO A 145 17.86 2.49 14.58
C PRO A 145 17.68 3.58 13.52
N LYS A 146 18.78 4.22 13.14
CA LYS A 146 18.86 5.18 12.02
C LYS A 146 19.83 4.65 10.97
N GLY A 147 19.58 5.00 9.71
CA GLY A 147 20.32 4.51 8.55
C GLY A 147 19.36 3.88 7.54
N ASP A 148 19.94 3.26 6.52
CA ASP A 148 19.21 2.55 5.47
C ASP A 148 19.89 1.19 5.19
N ILE A 149 19.25 0.36 4.37
CA ILE A 149 19.79 -0.95 3.97
C ILE A 149 20.96 -0.70 3.02
N ALA A 150 22.16 -1.11 3.41
CA ALA A 150 23.34 -0.95 2.58
C ALA A 150 23.15 -1.63 1.21
N GLY A 151 23.32 -0.87 0.14
CA GLY A 151 23.11 -1.32 -1.25
C GLY A 151 21.70 -1.11 -1.80
N ALA A 152 20.74 -0.64 -0.99
CA ALA A 152 19.45 -0.17 -1.49
C ALA A 152 19.63 1.12 -2.31
N ARG A 153 18.79 1.31 -3.32
CA ARG A 153 18.74 2.52 -4.15
C ARG A 153 17.63 3.43 -3.66
N TRP A 154 17.90 4.72 -3.54
CA TRP A 154 16.86 5.66 -3.12
C TRP A 154 15.83 5.85 -4.22
N GLY A 155 14.56 5.63 -3.89
CA GLY A 155 13.45 5.65 -4.83
C GLY A 155 12.64 6.93 -4.83
N HIS A 156 13.10 7.98 -4.11
CA HIS A 156 12.29 9.14 -3.73
C HIS A 156 11.14 8.77 -2.76
N ALA A 157 10.47 9.79 -2.21
CA ALA A 157 9.28 9.64 -1.38
C ALA A 157 8.59 11.00 -1.23
N GLY A 158 9.05 11.75 -0.24
CA GLY A 158 8.46 12.99 0.19
C GLY A 158 9.29 13.66 1.26
N SER A 159 8.71 14.69 1.87
CA SER A 159 9.38 15.53 2.87
C SER A 159 9.69 14.81 4.18
N ASP A 160 8.85 13.84 4.57
CA ASP A 160 9.00 13.02 5.77
C ASP A 160 8.40 11.60 5.58
N SER A 161 8.30 10.83 6.66
CA SER A 161 7.83 9.43 6.66
C SER A 161 6.31 9.28 6.42
N THR A 162 5.57 10.38 6.31
CA THR A 162 4.12 10.41 6.15
C THR A 162 3.65 11.16 4.90
N HIS A 163 4.58 11.66 4.09
CA HIS A 163 4.27 12.38 2.84
C HIS A 163 4.96 11.74 1.62
N MET A 164 4.36 11.95 0.45
CA MET A 164 4.73 11.30 -0.83
C MET A 164 4.75 12.31 -2.00
N GLU A 165 5.17 13.55 -1.75
CA GLU A 165 5.08 14.66 -2.71
C GLU A 165 5.87 14.41 -4.01
N ASP A 166 6.94 13.61 -3.96
CA ASP A 166 7.72 13.30 -5.16
C ASP A 166 6.90 12.52 -6.20
N PHE A 167 5.81 11.88 -5.78
CA PHE A 167 4.92 11.05 -6.60
C PHE A 167 3.54 11.69 -6.88
N HIS A 168 3.23 12.84 -6.28
CA HIS A 168 1.92 13.47 -6.38
C HIS A 168 1.95 14.80 -7.15
N ASN A 169 0.91 15.05 -7.93
CA ASN A 169 0.59 16.37 -8.46
C ASN A 169 0.04 17.27 -7.33
N PRO A 170 -0.11 18.59 -7.56
CA PRO A 170 -0.69 19.50 -6.56
C PRO A 170 -2.11 19.15 -6.09
N ASP A 171 -2.86 18.38 -6.88
CA ASP A 171 -4.20 17.89 -6.55
C ASP A 171 -4.19 16.50 -5.87
N GLY A 172 -3.01 15.96 -5.55
CA GLY A 172 -2.82 14.66 -4.92
C GLY A 172 -2.88 13.46 -5.88
N THR A 173 -3.17 13.66 -7.16
CA THR A 173 -3.16 12.58 -8.16
C THR A 173 -1.74 12.11 -8.48
N MET A 174 -1.60 10.92 -9.03
CA MET A 174 -0.31 10.38 -9.45
C MET A 174 0.35 11.28 -10.51
N ARG A 175 1.63 11.60 -10.35
CA ARG A 175 2.42 12.26 -11.40
C ARG A 175 2.45 11.45 -12.69
N SER A 176 2.69 12.13 -13.82
CA SER A 176 2.87 11.49 -15.13
C SER A 176 3.87 10.35 -15.03
N ALA A 177 3.60 9.20 -15.64
CA ALA A 177 4.45 8.01 -15.56
C ALA A 177 5.90 8.27 -16.02
N ASP A 178 6.13 9.26 -16.90
CA ASP A 178 7.45 9.65 -17.37
C ASP A 178 8.32 10.28 -16.26
N ASP A 179 7.70 10.90 -15.25
CA ASP A 179 8.41 11.60 -14.17
C ASP A 179 9.05 10.60 -13.18
N PRO A 180 8.31 9.67 -12.52
CA PRO A 180 8.92 8.64 -11.68
C PRO A 180 9.90 7.75 -12.43
N ALA A 181 9.62 7.43 -13.70
CA ALA A 181 10.54 6.63 -14.52
C ALA A 181 11.87 7.35 -14.77
N THR A 182 11.85 8.69 -14.87
CA THR A 182 13.07 9.49 -15.00
C THR A 182 13.81 9.60 -13.66
N LEU A 183 13.10 9.71 -12.54
CA LEU A 183 13.69 9.70 -11.20
C LEU A 183 14.42 8.37 -10.93
N TRP A 184 13.82 7.23 -11.25
CA TRP A 184 14.39 5.90 -10.99
C TRP A 184 15.51 5.49 -11.95
N ARG A 185 15.79 6.26 -13.00
CA ARG A 185 16.92 6.03 -13.92
C ARG A 185 18.24 6.64 -13.44
N GLN A 186 18.18 7.56 -12.48
CA GLN A 186 19.35 8.24 -11.91
C GLN A 186 19.96 7.42 -10.78
#